data_AF-A0A2T7A368-F1
#
_entry.id   AF-A0A2T7A368-F1
#
_cell.length_a   1.000
_cell.length_b   1.000
_cell.length_c   1.000
_cell.angle_alpha   90.00
_cell.angle_beta   90.00
_cell.angle_gamma   90.00
#
_symmetry.space_group_name_H-M   'P 1'
#
loop_
_entity.id
_entity.type
_entity.pdbx_description
1 polymer ?
#
loop_
_entity_poly.entity_id
_entity_poly.type
_entity_poly.pdbx_seq_one_letter_code
_entity_poly.pdbx_strand_id
1 'polypeptide(L)'
;MIGQDGGAHVNVEFRMIVFRPFKGEVLTGRISSATAAGVKVRTDFFDEIFIPAGALFEGSRFDGKEQVWIWRDDGQDFYMDKNELIRFRVEGEVFVDQLPVPPHLKGEESSLHNKPPYAITASCQQAGLGLVSWWVEEEEVEEKEEGE
;
A
#
# COMPACT_ATOMS: atom_id res chain seq x y z
N MET A 1 26.49 -14.35 -36.62
CA MET A 1 25.66 -14.38 -37.83
C MET A 1 24.22 -14.50 -37.35
N ILE A 2 23.46 -13.41 -37.31
CA ILE A 2 22.01 -13.46 -37.09
C ILE A 2 21.42 -13.58 -38.49
N GLY A 3 20.88 -14.74 -38.85
CA GLY A 3 20.29 -14.94 -40.15
C GLY A 3 19.50 -16.24 -40.17
N GLN A 4 18.16 -16.12 -40.05
CA GLN A 4 17.15 -16.97 -40.71
C GLN A 4 15.69 -16.70 -40.28
N ASP A 5 15.39 -15.67 -39.49
CA ASP A 5 13.99 -15.28 -39.22
C ASP A 5 13.73 -13.95 -39.92
N GLY A 6 12.76 -13.87 -40.83
CA GLY A 6 12.49 -12.70 -41.69
C GLY A 6 11.98 -11.45 -40.97
N GLY A 7 12.25 -11.31 -39.68
CA GLY A 7 11.84 -10.20 -38.83
C GLY A 7 12.75 -8.97 -38.98
N ALA A 8 12.15 -7.79 -38.93
CA ALA A 8 12.89 -6.53 -38.83
C ALA A 8 13.25 -6.25 -37.37
N HIS A 9 14.55 -6.14 -37.08
CA HIS A 9 15.07 -5.79 -35.77
C HIS A 9 15.63 -4.36 -35.83
N VAL A 10 15.04 -3.45 -35.05
CA VAL A 10 15.44 -2.04 -35.01
C VAL A 10 15.67 -1.64 -33.57
N ASN A 11 16.80 -0.99 -33.31
CA ASN A 11 17.08 -0.39 -32.01
C ASN A 11 16.23 0.88 -31.86
N VAL A 12 15.53 0.99 -30.74
CA VAL A 12 14.68 2.14 -30.43
C VAL A 12 15.11 2.78 -29.12
N GLU A 13 15.02 4.10 -29.06
CA GLU A 13 15.15 4.89 -27.85
C GLU A 13 13.79 5.54 -27.57
N PHE A 14 13.27 5.36 -26.35
CA PHE A 14 11.95 5.84 -25.98
C PHE A 14 11.89 6.21 -24.51
N ARG A 15 10.82 6.91 -24.12
CA ARG A 15 10.52 7.24 -22.73
C ARG A 15 9.26 6.52 -22.30
N MET A 16 9.22 6.07 -21.05
CA MET A 16 8.10 5.37 -20.46
C MET A 16 7.77 5.98 -19.10
N ILE A 17 6.49 6.08 -18.78
CA ILE A 17 6.03 6.44 -17.43
C ILE A 17 6.12 5.19 -16.57
N VAL A 18 6.78 5.30 -15.43
CA VAL A 18 6.96 4.21 -14.46
C VAL A 18 6.38 4.65 -13.13
N PHE A 19 5.50 3.83 -12.56
CA PHE A 19 5.09 4.01 -11.17
C PHE A 19 6.23 3.54 -10.26
N ARG A 20 6.91 4.51 -9.65
CA ARG A 20 8.00 4.28 -8.71
C ARG A 20 8.01 5.40 -7.67
N PRO A 21 7.12 5.34 -6.67
CA PRO A 21 7.05 6.38 -5.66
C PRO A 21 8.34 6.44 -4.84
N PHE A 22 8.64 7.63 -4.30
CA PHE A 22 9.90 7.87 -3.60
C PHE A 22 9.72 7.82 -2.08
N LYS A 23 10.82 7.53 -1.36
CA LYS A 23 10.82 7.55 0.10
C LYS A 23 10.43 8.94 0.64
N GLY A 24 9.44 8.97 1.53
CA GLY A 24 8.87 10.19 2.09
C GLY A 24 7.66 10.73 1.32
N GLU A 25 7.36 10.19 0.13
CA GLU A 25 6.14 10.54 -0.61
C GLU A 25 4.91 10.09 0.18
N VAL A 26 3.87 10.94 0.20
CA VAL A 26 2.60 10.64 0.84
C VAL A 26 1.58 10.33 -0.25
N LEU A 27 0.99 9.14 -0.16
CA LEU A 27 0.00 8.63 -1.10
C LEU A 27 -1.30 8.28 -0.39
N THR A 28 -2.36 8.17 -1.18
CA THR A 28 -3.67 7.69 -0.71
C THR A 28 -4.00 6.39 -1.42
N GLY A 29 -4.53 5.43 -0.66
CA GLY A 29 -5.01 4.15 -1.17
C GLY A 29 -6.20 3.67 -0.36
N ARG A 30 -6.62 2.43 -0.59
CA ARG A 30 -7.68 1.76 0.17
C ARG A 30 -7.13 0.58 0.93
N ILE A 31 -7.61 0.39 2.15
CA ILE A 31 -7.30 -0.81 2.94
C ILE A 31 -7.89 -2.03 2.22
N SER A 32 -7.04 -2.99 1.86
CA SER A 32 -7.48 -4.24 1.23
C SER A 32 -7.70 -5.35 2.27
N SER A 33 -6.84 -5.41 3.28
CA SER A 33 -6.98 -6.30 4.44
C SER A 33 -6.11 -5.82 5.61
N ALA A 34 -6.42 -6.31 6.80
CA ALA A 34 -5.61 -6.13 7.98
C ALA A 34 -5.35 -7.51 8.63
N THR A 35 -4.15 -7.67 9.16
CA THR A 35 -3.70 -8.87 9.89
C THR A 35 -2.89 -8.43 11.09
N ALA A 36 -2.55 -9.36 11.98
CA ALA A 36 -1.64 -9.08 13.11
C ALA A 36 -0.26 -8.56 12.68
N ALA A 37 0.16 -8.81 11.43
CA ALA A 37 1.42 -8.30 10.89
C ALA A 37 1.34 -6.82 10.46
N GLY A 38 0.14 -6.31 10.16
CA GLY A 38 -0.05 -4.95 9.66
C GLY A 38 -1.25 -4.82 8.71
N VAL A 39 -1.26 -3.73 7.95
CA VAL A 39 -2.34 -3.35 7.03
C VAL A 39 -1.83 -3.44 5.59
N LYS A 40 -2.57 -4.18 4.74
CA LYS A 40 -2.34 -4.19 3.29
C LYS A 40 -3.18 -3.09 2.65
N VAL A 41 -2.56 -2.33 1.75
CA VAL A 41 -3.15 -1.19 1.07
C VAL A 41 -3.05 -1.42 -0.44
N ARG A 42 -4.04 -0.94 -1.18
CA ARG A 42 -4.03 -0.94 -2.64
C ARG A 42 -4.40 0.43 -3.20
N THR A 43 -3.87 0.72 -4.37
CA THR A 43 -4.36 1.76 -5.28
C THR A 43 -5.24 1.11 -6.34
N ASP A 44 -5.64 1.88 -7.36
CA ASP A 44 -6.47 1.36 -8.45
C ASP A 44 -5.73 0.35 -9.35
N PHE A 45 -4.38 0.43 -9.43
CA PHE A 45 -3.57 -0.39 -10.33
C PHE A 45 -2.42 -1.15 -9.64
N PHE A 46 -2.17 -0.93 -8.35
CA PHE A 46 -1.07 -1.55 -7.60
C PHE A 46 -1.52 -1.93 -6.18
N ASP A 47 -1.30 -3.18 -5.77
CA ASP A 47 -1.83 -3.78 -4.54
C ASP A 47 -0.77 -4.32 -3.56
N GLU A 48 0.51 -4.21 -3.90
CA GLU A 48 1.62 -4.68 -3.06
C GLU A 48 2.20 -3.56 -2.18
N ILE A 49 1.32 -2.90 -1.42
CA ILE A 49 1.67 -1.88 -0.41
C ILE A 49 1.34 -2.42 0.98
N PHE A 50 2.31 -2.37 1.89
CA PHE A 50 2.16 -2.89 3.23
C PHE A 50 2.62 -1.90 4.29
N ILE A 51 1.79 -1.70 5.31
CA ILE A 51 2.11 -0.92 6.51
C ILE A 51 2.30 -1.92 7.66
N PRO A 52 3.54 -2.18 8.09
CA PRO A 52 3.81 -3.07 9.22
C PRO A 52 3.16 -2.57 10.52
N ALA A 53 2.80 -3.48 11.42
CA ALA A 53 2.24 -3.17 12.73
C ALA A 53 3.06 -2.11 13.51
N GLY A 54 4.39 -2.24 13.52
CA GLY A 54 5.28 -1.30 14.18
C GLY A 54 5.40 0.07 13.49
N ALA A 55 4.82 0.23 12.30
CA ALA A 55 4.76 1.47 11.52
C ALA A 55 3.35 2.10 11.52
N LEU A 56 2.42 1.55 12.30
CA LEU A 56 1.15 2.19 12.63
C LEU A 56 1.34 3.20 13.77
N PHE A 57 0.31 4.00 14.04
CA PHE A 57 0.30 4.93 15.18
C PHE A 57 0.63 4.21 16.49
N GLU A 58 1.35 4.89 17.36
CA GLU A 58 1.69 4.36 18.68
C GLU A 58 0.43 4.00 19.47
N GLY A 59 0.47 2.87 20.18
CA GLY A 59 -0.70 2.35 20.92
C GLY A 59 -1.77 1.68 20.06
N SER A 60 -1.57 1.56 18.74
CA SER A 60 -2.46 0.77 17.89
C SER A 60 -2.48 -0.70 18.32
N ARG A 61 -3.68 -1.30 18.34
CA ARG A 61 -3.91 -2.71 18.68
C ARG A 61 -4.67 -3.41 17.57
N PHE A 62 -4.39 -4.70 17.38
CA PHE A 62 -5.10 -5.52 16.41
C PHE A 62 -6.23 -6.30 17.09
N ASP A 63 -7.44 -6.21 16.54
CA ASP A 63 -8.55 -7.10 16.90
C ASP A 63 -8.60 -8.26 15.91
N GLY A 64 -8.25 -9.46 16.38
CA GLY A 64 -8.24 -10.67 15.56
C GLY A 64 -9.64 -11.21 15.22
N LYS A 65 -10.71 -10.80 15.91
CA LYS A 65 -12.07 -11.23 15.57
C LYS A 65 -12.61 -10.43 14.40
N GLU A 66 -12.47 -9.12 14.46
CA GLU A 66 -12.93 -8.18 13.43
C GLU A 66 -11.91 -8.00 12.29
N GLN A 67 -10.67 -8.50 12.46
CA GLN A 67 -9.56 -8.33 11.53
C GLN A 67 -9.30 -6.85 11.20
N VAL A 68 -9.25 -6.01 12.24
CA VAL A 68 -9.11 -4.56 12.14
C VAL A 68 -8.02 -4.05 13.08
N TRP A 69 -7.34 -2.97 12.67
CA TRP A 69 -6.44 -2.21 13.54
C TRP A 69 -7.19 -1.04 14.17
N ILE A 70 -6.99 -0.86 15.47
CA ILE A 70 -7.65 0.17 16.27
C ILE A 70 -6.56 1.06 16.87
N TRP A 71 -6.56 2.33 16.51
CA TRP A 71 -5.74 3.35 17.16
C TRP A 71 -6.56 4.05 18.24
N ARG A 72 -6.03 4.15 19.47
CA ARG A 72 -6.70 4.86 20.56
C ARG A 72 -5.99 6.18 20.82
N ASP A 73 -6.72 7.27 20.71
CA ASP A 73 -6.24 8.63 20.98
C ASP A 73 -7.25 9.36 21.86
N ASP A 74 -6.77 9.99 22.93
CA ASP A 74 -7.58 10.70 23.96
C ASP A 74 -8.86 9.96 24.43
N GLY A 75 -8.78 8.63 24.54
CA GLY A 75 -9.91 7.79 24.98
C GLY A 75 -10.92 7.44 23.87
N GLN A 76 -10.75 7.96 22.66
CA GLN A 76 -11.52 7.60 21.47
C GLN A 76 -10.81 6.47 20.69
N ASP A 77 -11.59 5.53 20.18
CA ASP A 77 -11.09 4.46 19.30
C ASP A 77 -11.34 4.80 17.83
N PHE A 78 -10.28 4.75 17.02
CA PHE A 78 -10.28 4.96 15.58
C PHE A 78 -9.99 3.64 14.87
N TYR A 79 -10.96 3.16 14.08
CA TYR A 79 -10.92 1.87 13.41
C TYR A 79 -10.40 2.02 11.99
N MET A 80 -9.45 1.15 11.58
CA MET A 80 -8.90 1.12 10.22
C MET A 80 -9.63 0.08 9.37
N ASP A 81 -10.86 0.41 8.98
CA ASP A 81 -11.75 -0.54 8.30
C ASP A 81 -11.37 -0.86 6.85
N LYS A 82 -11.77 -2.06 6.41
CA LYS A 82 -11.54 -2.49 5.03
C LYS A 82 -12.28 -1.58 4.05
N ASN A 83 -11.62 -1.29 2.91
CA ASN A 83 -12.05 -0.41 1.83
C ASN A 83 -12.06 1.09 2.15
N GLU A 84 -11.75 1.50 3.37
CA GLU A 84 -11.60 2.91 3.71
C GLU A 84 -10.35 3.53 3.05
N LEU A 85 -10.44 4.84 2.77
CA LEU A 85 -9.32 5.60 2.22
C LEU A 85 -8.31 5.90 3.32
N ILE A 86 -7.08 5.45 3.11
CA ILE A 86 -5.95 5.64 4.02
C ILE A 86 -4.85 6.45 3.33
N ARG A 87 -4.36 7.48 4.02
CA ARG A 87 -3.17 8.23 3.67
C ARG A 87 -1.96 7.64 4.38
N PHE A 88 -0.92 7.32 3.62
CA PHE A 88 0.28 6.68 4.13
C PHE A 88 1.53 7.30 3.53
N ARG A 89 2.64 7.22 4.26
CA ARG A 89 3.95 7.67 3.78
C ARG A 89 4.77 6.48 3.30
N VAL A 90 5.38 6.60 2.14
CA VAL A 90 6.28 5.59 1.59
C VAL A 90 7.59 5.59 2.38
N GLU A 91 7.97 4.45 2.94
CA GLU A 91 9.24 4.29 3.68
C GLU A 91 10.34 3.65 2.85
N GLY A 92 9.95 2.81 1.89
CA GLY A 92 10.89 2.13 1.01
C GLY A 92 10.21 1.22 0.01
N GLU A 93 11.02 0.72 -0.92
CA GLU A 93 10.61 -0.21 -1.98
C GLU A 93 11.53 -1.42 -2.01
N VAL A 94 11.00 -2.55 -2.47
CA VAL A 94 11.74 -3.80 -2.65
C VAL A 94 11.44 -4.34 -4.03
N PHE A 95 12.51 -4.69 -4.76
CA PHE A 95 12.43 -5.47 -5.99
C PHE A 95 12.94 -6.88 -5.71
N VAL A 96 12.15 -7.88 -6.08
CA VAL A 96 12.52 -9.29 -5.96
C VAL A 96 12.71 -9.84 -7.36
N ASP A 97 13.90 -10.36 -7.63
CA ASP A 97 14.19 -11.02 -8.89
C ASP A 97 13.37 -12.31 -9.03
N GLN A 98 12.69 -12.46 -10.16
CA GLN A 98 11.80 -13.58 -10.47
C GLN A 98 12.42 -14.53 -11.49
N LEU A 99 13.76 -14.60 -11.54
CA LEU A 99 14.44 -15.55 -12.40
C LEU A 99 13.95 -16.99 -12.11
N PRO A 100 13.70 -17.80 -13.16
CA PRO A 100 13.26 -19.17 -12.97
C PRO A 100 14.28 -19.95 -12.14
N VAL A 101 13.84 -20.52 -11.01
CA VAL A 101 14.69 -21.40 -10.20
C VAL A 101 15.01 -22.66 -11.02
N PRO A 102 16.31 -22.99 -11.25
CA PRO A 102 16.70 -24.18 -11.98
C PRO A 102 16.06 -25.45 -11.37
N PRO A 103 15.69 -26.46 -12.19
CA PRO A 103 14.97 -27.64 -11.71
C PRO A 103 15.62 -28.37 -10.53
N HIS A 104 16.95 -28.29 -10.38
CA HIS A 104 17.73 -28.93 -9.33
C HIS A 104 17.73 -28.19 -7.98
N LEU A 105 17.20 -26.96 -7.90
CA LEU A 105 17.13 -26.13 -6.68
C LEU A 105 15.69 -25.90 -6.19
N LYS A 106 14.69 -26.49 -6.85
CA LYS A 106 13.26 -26.28 -6.56
C LYS A 106 12.81 -26.68 -5.15
N GLY A 107 13.60 -27.47 -4.41
CA GLY A 107 13.24 -27.96 -3.06
C GLY A 107 13.40 -26.94 -1.93
N GLU A 108 14.42 -26.08 -1.98
CA GLU A 108 14.78 -25.17 -0.87
C GLU A 108 14.33 -23.72 -1.12
N GLU A 109 14.22 -23.30 -2.40
CA GLU A 109 13.98 -21.90 -2.80
C GLU A 109 12.54 -21.61 -3.26
N SER A 110 11.56 -22.45 -2.89
CA SER A 110 10.15 -22.30 -3.30
C SER A 110 9.46 -21.05 -2.73
N SER A 111 10.04 -20.44 -1.70
CA SER A 111 9.49 -19.24 -1.04
C SER A 111 9.72 -17.93 -1.83
N LEU A 112 10.70 -17.89 -2.74
CA LEU A 112 10.98 -16.69 -3.56
C LEU A 112 9.87 -16.44 -4.58
N HIS A 113 9.30 -17.49 -5.18
CA HIS A 113 8.20 -17.36 -6.15
C HIS A 113 6.88 -16.87 -5.56
N ASN A 114 6.73 -16.87 -4.23
CA ASN A 114 5.54 -16.37 -3.57
C ASN A 114 5.64 -14.88 -3.21
N LYS A 115 6.81 -14.25 -3.42
CA LYS A 115 7.00 -12.82 -3.16
C LYS A 115 6.71 -12.02 -4.43
N PRO A 116 5.99 -10.89 -4.32
CA PRO A 116 5.75 -10.04 -5.47
C PRO A 116 7.07 -9.48 -6.02
N PRO A 117 7.18 -9.26 -7.34
CA PRO A 117 8.38 -8.69 -7.97
C PRO A 117 8.67 -7.26 -7.53
N TYR A 118 7.64 -6.50 -7.16
CA TYR A 118 7.75 -5.15 -6.65
C TYR A 118 6.80 -4.97 -5.45
N ALA A 119 7.31 -4.45 -4.35
CA ALA A 119 6.53 -4.18 -3.14
C ALA A 119 6.97 -2.88 -2.47
N ILE A 120 6.02 -2.20 -1.83
CA ILE A 120 6.22 -0.93 -1.13
C ILE A 120 5.95 -1.14 0.36
N THR A 121 6.87 -0.65 1.18
CA THR A 121 6.67 -0.54 2.64
C THR A 121 6.30 0.89 2.99
N ALA A 122 5.27 1.05 3.81
CA ALA A 122 4.71 2.33 4.19
C ALA A 122 4.51 2.49 5.71
N SER A 123 4.20 3.71 6.15
CA SER A 123 3.93 4.06 7.55
C SER A 123 2.73 5.01 7.69
N CYS A 124 2.14 5.02 8.88
CA CYS A 124 1.08 5.95 9.30
C CYS A 124 1.36 6.49 10.72
N GLN A 125 2.59 6.94 10.99
CA GLN A 125 2.99 7.34 12.37
C GLN A 125 2.88 8.85 12.63
N GLN A 126 2.44 9.62 11.65
CA GLN A 126 2.47 11.09 11.69
C GLN A 126 1.05 11.65 11.61
N ALA A 127 0.82 12.77 12.29
CA ALA A 127 -0.45 13.49 12.21
C ALA A 127 -0.80 13.81 10.74
N GLY A 128 -2.07 13.63 10.38
CA GLY A 128 -2.54 13.76 9.01
C GLY A 128 -2.38 12.51 8.13
N LEU A 129 -1.78 11.42 8.64
CA LEU A 129 -1.79 10.08 8.01
C LEU A 129 -2.90 9.20 8.61
N GLY A 130 -3.08 7.96 8.17
CA GLY A 130 -4.20 7.13 8.60
C GLY A 130 -5.44 7.37 7.76
N LEU A 131 -6.64 7.03 8.26
CA LEU A 131 -7.83 7.21 7.43
C LEU A 131 -8.06 8.68 7.13
N VAL A 132 -8.45 8.97 5.89
CA VAL A 132 -8.72 10.35 5.45
C VAL A 132 -9.86 10.96 6.25
N SER A 133 -10.87 10.14 6.61
CA SER A 133 -12.02 10.54 7.42
C SER A 133 -11.68 11.03 8.82
N TRP A 134 -10.51 10.71 9.38
CA TRP A 134 -10.11 11.17 10.71
C TRP A 134 -9.73 12.65 10.76
N TRP A 135 -9.50 13.26 9.59
CA TRP A 135 -8.93 14.61 9.49
C TRP A 135 -9.84 15.61 8.77
N VAL A 136 -11.06 15.20 8.42
CA VAL A 136 -12.04 16.09 7.80
C VAL A 136 -12.88 16.68 8.92
N GLU A 137 -12.83 18.01 9.06
CA GLU A 137 -13.82 18.74 9.87
C GLU A 137 -15.12 18.75 9.06
N GLU A 138 -16.19 18.17 9.61
CA GLU A 138 -17.52 18.32 9.03
C GLU A 138 -17.92 19.80 9.17
N GLU A 139 -17.89 20.55 8.06
CA GLU A 139 -18.60 21.83 8.01
C GLU A 139 -20.10 21.53 8.12
N GLU A 140 -20.68 21.76 9.30
CA GLU A 140 -22.13 21.83 9.47
C GLU A 140 -22.65 22.94 8.55
N VAL A 141 -23.25 22.55 7.42
CA VAL A 141 -24.00 23.48 6.58
C VAL A 141 -25.26 23.84 7.36
N GLU A 142 -25.23 24.97 8.09
CA GLU A 142 -26.44 25.60 8.62
C GLU A 142 -27.36 25.94 7.43
N GLU A 143 -28.34 25.07 7.14
CA GLU A 143 -29.52 25.46 6.37
C GLU A 143 -30.27 26.51 7.18
N LYS A 144 -29.97 27.79 6.91
CA LYS A 144 -30.86 28.88 7.30
C LYS A 144 -32.13 28.73 6.49
N GLU A 145 -33.18 28.18 7.11
CA GLU A 145 -34.55 28.42 6.71
C GLU A 145 -34.80 29.93 6.74
N GLU A 146 -34.68 30.60 5.59
CA GLU A 146 -35.26 31.93 5.40
C GLU A 146 -36.79 31.77 5.33
N GLY A 147 -37.43 31.88 6.49
CA GLY A 147 -38.82 32.29 6.58
C GLY A 147 -38.91 33.81 6.62
N GLU A 148 -39.34 34.43 5.52
CA GLU A 148 -40.47 35.39 5.39
C GLU A 148 -40.62 35.89 3.94
#